data_AF-A0A839EA60-F1
#
_entry.id   AF-A0A839EA60-F1
#
_cell.length_a   1.000
_cell.length_b   1.000
_cell.length_c   1.000
_cell.angle_alpha   90.00
_cell.angle_beta   90.00
_cell.angle_gamma   90.00
#
_symmetry.space_group_name_H-M   'P 1'
#
loop_
_entity.id
_entity.type
_entity.pdbx_description
1 polymer ?
#
loop_
_entity_poly.entity_id
_entity_poly.type
_entity_poly.pdbx_seq_one_letter_code
_entity_poly.pdbx_strand_id
1 'polypeptide(L)'
;MSLLAWTDERWYTLRSGYRDLYNPSEALQALEQGDFTLAWEELWDNLLYKRDVDTAAYASVPEIVRIAWQLKLNDWNAFALVATIEEARLNNDRNPPVPDWLMDDYERAWIDMATLALQIYPKAEDPALVTSLLSVLAFAKGKTSIGTFAINLTEDAQNDLLES
;
A
#
# COMPACT_ATOMS: atom_id res chain seq x y z
N MET A 1 -9.58 -14.36 6.62
CA MET A 1 -8.94 -15.34 5.72
C MET A 1 -8.43 -14.57 4.52
N SER A 2 -7.27 -14.96 3.99
CA SER A 2 -6.67 -14.35 2.79
C SER A 2 -7.61 -14.45 1.58
N LEU A 3 -7.57 -13.43 0.71
CA LEU A 3 -8.36 -13.31 -0.50
C LEU A 3 -8.05 -14.42 -1.49
N LEU A 4 -6.76 -14.56 -1.77
CA LEU A 4 -6.21 -15.70 -2.50
C LEU A 4 -5.66 -16.65 -1.46
N ALA A 5 -6.08 -17.92 -1.49
CA ALA A 5 -5.40 -18.92 -0.69
C ALA A 5 -3.88 -18.83 -0.94
N TRP A 6 -3.05 -19.00 0.09
CA TRP A 6 -1.60 -18.93 -0.09
C TRP A 6 -1.05 -19.98 -1.07
N THR A 7 -1.83 -21.03 -1.33
CA THR A 7 -1.56 -22.07 -2.32
C THR A 7 -2.15 -21.78 -3.71
N ASP A 8 -2.79 -20.62 -3.93
CA ASP A 8 -3.38 -20.26 -5.23
C ASP A 8 -2.26 -20.02 -6.24
N GLU A 9 -2.34 -20.71 -7.40
CA GLU A 9 -1.30 -20.64 -8.43
C GLU A 9 -1.12 -19.23 -9.02
N ARG A 10 -2.14 -18.37 -8.92
CA ARG A 10 -2.07 -16.99 -9.42
C ARG A 10 -0.93 -16.20 -8.81
N TRP A 11 -0.54 -16.48 -7.56
CA TRP A 11 0.60 -15.82 -6.92
C TRP A 11 1.90 -15.92 -7.73
N TYR A 12 2.12 -17.02 -8.45
CA TYR A 12 3.31 -17.24 -9.28
C TYR A 12 3.23 -16.57 -10.66
N THR A 13 2.08 -16.00 -11.01
CA THR A 13 1.84 -15.31 -12.29
C THR A 13 1.97 -13.79 -12.17
N LEU A 14 2.08 -13.27 -10.95
CA LEU A 14 2.12 -11.84 -10.68
C LEU A 14 3.48 -11.23 -11.03
N ARG A 15 3.49 -9.92 -11.23
CA ARG A 15 4.69 -9.16 -11.59
C ARG A 15 5.02 -8.10 -10.55
N SER A 16 6.31 -7.90 -10.31
CA SER A 16 6.87 -6.85 -9.45
C SER A 16 6.82 -5.47 -10.13
N GLY A 17 7.20 -4.43 -9.39
CA GLY A 17 7.46 -3.09 -9.95
C GLY A 17 8.57 -3.09 -11.03
N TYR A 18 9.48 -4.06 -11.00
CA TYR A 18 10.48 -4.28 -12.05
C TYR A 18 9.92 -4.94 -13.32
N ARG A 19 8.64 -5.37 -13.31
CA ARG A 19 7.97 -6.14 -14.36
C ARG A 19 8.40 -7.61 -14.46
N ASP A 20 9.20 -8.09 -13.54
CA ASP A 20 9.59 -9.50 -13.46
C ASP A 20 8.57 -10.32 -12.67
N LEU A 21 8.56 -11.65 -12.86
CA LEU A 21 7.69 -12.52 -12.06
C LEU A 21 8.06 -12.40 -10.59
N TYR A 22 7.05 -12.19 -9.75
CA TYR A 22 7.24 -12.02 -8.32
C TYR A 22 6.03 -12.53 -7.55
N ASN A 23 6.31 -13.34 -6.52
CA ASN A 23 5.31 -13.88 -5.63
C ASN A 23 5.44 -13.22 -4.24
N PRO A 24 4.57 -12.27 -3.87
CA PRO A 24 4.63 -11.58 -2.58
C PRO A 24 4.09 -12.41 -1.40
N SER A 25 3.51 -13.60 -1.64
CA SER A 25 2.79 -14.34 -0.60
C SER A 25 3.69 -14.77 0.56
N GLU A 26 4.98 -15.01 0.34
CA GLU A 26 5.90 -15.36 1.42
C GLU A 26 6.11 -14.18 2.39
N ALA A 27 6.37 -12.98 1.85
CA ALA A 27 6.51 -11.76 2.67
C ALA A 27 5.20 -11.38 3.37
N LEU A 28 4.05 -11.52 2.68
CA LEU A 28 2.73 -11.28 3.29
C LEU A 28 2.43 -12.27 4.43
N GLN A 29 2.82 -13.54 4.29
CA GLN A 29 2.68 -14.53 5.38
C GLN A 29 3.61 -14.22 6.56
N ALA A 30 4.84 -13.76 6.29
CA ALA A 30 5.76 -13.32 7.34
C ALA A 30 5.18 -12.13 8.12
N LEU A 31 4.59 -11.14 7.43
CA LEU A 31 3.85 -10.05 8.08
C LEU A 31 2.71 -10.57 8.96
N GLU A 32 1.90 -11.50 8.45
CA GLU A 32 0.78 -12.10 9.20
C GLU A 32 1.25 -12.82 10.48
N GLN A 33 2.48 -13.34 10.47
CA GLN A 33 3.10 -14.02 11.62
C GLN A 33 3.81 -13.05 12.59
N GLY A 34 3.94 -11.77 12.23
CA GLY A 34 4.57 -10.74 13.04
C GLY A 34 6.05 -10.49 12.75
N ASP A 35 6.59 -11.08 11.68
CA ASP A 35 7.99 -10.94 11.27
C ASP A 35 8.17 -9.70 10.37
N PHE A 36 8.07 -8.51 10.97
CA PHE A 36 7.84 -7.28 10.22
C PHE A 36 9.03 -6.73 9.41
N THR A 37 10.24 -6.66 9.98
CA THR A 37 11.34 -5.89 9.39
C THR A 37 11.69 -6.34 7.97
N LEU A 38 12.09 -7.60 7.81
CA LEU A 38 12.48 -8.13 6.50
C LEU A 38 11.30 -8.23 5.54
N ALA A 39 10.10 -8.48 6.07
CA ALA A 39 8.91 -8.59 5.25
C ALA A 39 8.51 -7.23 4.64
N TRP A 40 8.60 -6.14 5.40
CA TRP A 40 8.37 -4.80 4.86
C TRP A 40 9.44 -4.40 3.85
N GLU A 41 10.72 -4.66 4.14
CA GLU A 41 11.83 -4.40 3.19
C GLU A 41 11.59 -5.12 1.87
N GLU A 42 11.31 -6.42 1.91
CA GLU A 42 11.03 -7.25 0.73
C GLU A 42 9.84 -6.72 -0.10
N LEU A 43 8.75 -6.29 0.57
CA LEU A 43 7.58 -5.73 -0.13
C LEU A 43 7.87 -4.36 -0.73
N TRP A 44 8.55 -3.47 -0.01
CA TRP A 44 8.93 -2.15 -0.54
C TRP A 44 9.84 -2.28 -1.75
N ASP A 45 10.83 -3.16 -1.69
CA ASP A 45 11.81 -3.34 -2.76
C ASP A 45 11.18 -3.91 -4.03
N ASN A 46 10.21 -4.82 -3.91
CA ASN A 46 9.67 -5.56 -5.05
C ASN A 46 8.32 -5.05 -5.55
N LEU A 47 7.41 -4.57 -4.70
CA LEU A 47 6.09 -4.14 -5.16
C LEU A 47 6.14 -2.81 -5.93
N LEU A 48 7.12 -1.97 -5.62
CA LEU A 48 7.29 -0.66 -6.23
C LEU A 48 8.74 -0.49 -6.64
N TYR A 49 8.97 -0.14 -7.91
CA TYR A 49 10.28 0.32 -8.34
C TYR A 49 10.14 1.72 -8.95
N LYS A 50 10.72 2.71 -8.27
CA LYS A 50 10.55 4.14 -8.58
C LYS A 50 9.07 4.55 -8.53
N ARG A 51 8.37 4.54 -9.67
CA ARG A 51 6.93 4.82 -9.78
C ARG A 51 6.21 3.76 -10.64
N ASP A 52 6.87 2.62 -10.83
CA ASP A 52 6.32 1.49 -11.57
C ASP A 52 5.79 0.45 -10.56
N VAL A 53 4.52 0.08 -10.75
CA VAL A 53 3.82 -0.98 -10.02
C VAL A 53 3.15 -1.91 -11.03
N ASP A 54 2.91 -3.15 -10.62
CA ASP A 54 2.28 -4.17 -11.45
C ASP A 54 1.41 -5.09 -10.58
N THR A 55 0.94 -6.21 -11.14
CA THR A 55 -0.10 -7.05 -10.54
C THR A 55 0.22 -7.59 -9.15
N ALA A 56 1.49 -7.78 -8.78
CA ALA A 56 1.85 -8.18 -7.42
C ALA A 56 1.52 -7.09 -6.40
N ALA A 57 1.76 -5.82 -6.74
CA ALA A 57 1.42 -4.68 -5.89
C ALA A 57 -0.08 -4.64 -5.62
N TYR A 58 -0.88 -4.77 -6.67
CA TYR A 58 -2.33 -4.76 -6.55
C TYR A 58 -2.86 -5.92 -5.71
N ALA A 59 -2.35 -7.13 -5.95
CA ALA A 59 -2.77 -8.32 -5.19
C ALA A 59 -2.36 -8.26 -3.70
N SER A 60 -1.30 -7.50 -3.41
CA SER A 60 -0.80 -7.32 -2.04
C SER A 60 -1.64 -6.33 -1.23
N VAL A 61 -2.29 -5.35 -1.87
CA VAL A 61 -3.07 -4.31 -1.17
C VAL A 61 -4.18 -4.91 -0.28
N PRO A 62 -5.09 -5.77 -0.77
CA PRO A 62 -6.12 -6.37 0.09
C PRO A 62 -5.53 -7.17 1.27
N GLU A 63 -4.42 -7.89 1.05
CA GLU A 63 -3.77 -8.66 2.09
C GLU A 63 -3.09 -7.79 3.15
N ILE A 64 -2.37 -6.74 2.73
CA ILE A 64 -1.77 -5.77 3.65
C ILE A 64 -2.85 -5.14 4.53
N VAL A 65 -3.97 -4.71 3.93
CA VAL A 65 -5.08 -4.09 4.68
C VAL A 65 -5.69 -5.09 5.67
N ARG A 66 -5.93 -6.34 5.24
CA ARG A 66 -6.45 -7.40 6.10
C ARG A 66 -5.52 -7.70 7.28
N ILE A 67 -4.22 -7.82 7.02
CA ILE A 67 -3.20 -8.08 8.05
C ILE A 67 -3.11 -6.88 9.02
N ALA A 68 -3.13 -5.66 8.50
CA ALA A 68 -3.13 -4.44 9.32
C ALA A 68 -4.33 -4.41 10.28
N TRP A 69 -5.51 -4.78 9.81
CA TRP A 69 -6.71 -4.93 10.63
C TRP A 69 -6.56 -6.02 11.70
N GLN A 70 -6.08 -7.20 11.30
CA GLN A 70 -5.96 -8.36 12.18
C GLN A 70 -4.96 -8.12 13.31
N LEU A 71 -3.79 -7.56 12.98
CA LEU A 71 -2.71 -7.30 13.92
C LEU A 71 -2.83 -5.95 14.62
N LYS A 72 -3.79 -5.11 14.21
CA LYS A 72 -3.96 -3.73 14.69
C LYS A 72 -2.67 -2.92 14.53
N LEU A 73 -2.04 -3.03 13.36
CA LEU A 73 -0.82 -2.29 13.05
C LEU A 73 -1.08 -0.80 13.18
N ASN A 74 -0.14 -0.12 13.82
CA ASN A 74 -0.19 1.32 14.10
C ASN A 74 1.07 2.05 13.63
N ASP A 75 1.90 1.39 12.82
CA ASP A 75 3.06 1.98 12.16
C ASP A 75 2.71 2.44 10.73
N TRP A 76 3.60 3.25 10.15
CA TRP A 76 3.36 3.90 8.87
C TRP A 76 3.42 2.94 7.67
N ASN A 77 4.11 1.79 7.76
CA ASN A 77 4.44 0.97 6.57
C ASN A 77 3.22 0.56 5.77
N ALA A 78 2.20 0.01 6.44
CA ALA A 78 0.99 -0.45 5.77
C ALA A 78 0.27 0.69 5.04
N PHE A 79 0.16 1.86 5.67
CA PHE A 79 -0.52 3.02 5.09
C PHE A 79 0.27 3.65 3.96
N ALA A 80 1.57 3.84 4.15
CA ALA A 80 2.43 4.42 3.14
C ALA A 80 2.54 3.53 1.91
N LEU A 81 2.77 2.22 2.08
CA LEU A 81 2.92 1.31 0.95
C LEU A 81 1.65 1.24 0.10
N VAL A 82 0.48 1.08 0.74
CA VAL A 82 -0.81 1.06 0.04
C VAL A 82 -1.08 2.39 -0.67
N ALA A 83 -0.79 3.53 -0.02
CA ALA A 83 -0.95 4.85 -0.63
C ALA A 83 0.00 5.06 -1.82
N THR A 84 1.27 4.65 -1.71
CA THR A 84 2.25 4.80 -2.78
C THR A 84 1.96 3.90 -3.97
N ILE A 85 1.44 2.68 -3.74
CA ILE A 85 0.97 1.81 -4.83
C ILE A 85 -0.13 2.48 -5.65
N GLU A 86 -1.09 3.10 -4.96
CA GLU A 86 -2.21 3.80 -5.60
C GLU A 86 -1.79 5.10 -6.28
N GLU A 87 -0.87 5.85 -5.66
CA GLU A 87 -0.23 7.00 -6.27
C GLU A 87 0.40 6.62 -7.61
N ALA A 88 1.23 5.58 -7.61
CA ALA A 88 1.90 5.08 -8.81
C ALA A 88 0.88 4.61 -9.85
N ARG A 89 -0.14 3.84 -9.44
CA ARG A 89 -1.21 3.35 -10.33
C ARG A 89 -1.95 4.49 -11.04
N LEU A 90 -2.29 5.54 -10.30
CA LEU A 90 -3.13 6.64 -10.81
C LEU A 90 -2.35 7.71 -11.59
N ASN A 91 -1.03 7.81 -11.40
CA ASN A 91 -0.22 8.89 -11.97
C ASN A 91 0.83 8.42 -13.01
N ASN A 92 0.81 7.15 -13.42
CA ASN A 92 1.70 6.62 -14.43
C ASN A 92 0.96 5.65 -15.36
N ASP A 93 0.59 6.14 -16.55
CA ASP A 93 -0.19 5.39 -17.56
C ASP A 93 0.51 4.12 -18.09
N ARG A 94 1.79 3.92 -17.77
CA ARG A 94 2.52 2.68 -18.12
C ARG A 94 2.22 1.54 -17.16
N ASN A 95 1.67 1.83 -15.98
CA ASN A 95 1.24 0.82 -15.03
C ASN A 95 -0.03 0.14 -15.54
N PRO A 96 -0.12 -1.21 -15.51
CA PRO A 96 -1.31 -1.91 -15.96
C PRO A 96 -2.49 -1.59 -15.03
N PRO A 97 -3.73 -1.75 -15.51
CA PRO A 97 -4.91 -1.66 -14.64
C PRO A 97 -4.90 -2.78 -13.59
N VAL A 98 -5.67 -2.59 -12.53
CA VAL A 98 -5.97 -3.69 -11.58
C VAL A 98 -6.67 -4.81 -12.36
N PRO A 99 -6.24 -6.08 -12.25
CA PRO A 99 -6.91 -7.19 -12.91
C PRO A 99 -8.38 -7.32 -12.51
N ASP A 100 -9.25 -7.63 -13.47
CA ASP A 100 -10.71 -7.74 -13.25
C ASP A 100 -11.09 -8.68 -12.10
N TRP A 101 -10.36 -9.80 -11.95
CA TRP A 101 -10.61 -10.78 -10.88
C TRP A 101 -10.29 -10.27 -9.48
N LEU A 102 -9.57 -9.15 -9.36
CA LEU A 102 -9.10 -8.54 -8.12
C LEU A 102 -9.84 -7.23 -7.79
N MET A 103 -10.56 -6.65 -8.76
CA MET A 103 -11.07 -5.28 -8.65
C MET A 103 -11.96 -5.08 -7.42
N ASP A 104 -12.95 -5.94 -7.21
CA ASP A 104 -13.90 -5.81 -6.09
C ASP A 104 -13.20 -5.81 -4.73
N ASP A 105 -12.17 -6.65 -4.58
CA ASP A 105 -11.41 -6.78 -3.35
C ASP A 105 -10.43 -5.62 -3.15
N TYR A 106 -9.85 -5.13 -4.24
CA TYR A 106 -9.03 -3.92 -4.24
C TYR A 106 -9.84 -2.70 -3.82
N GLU A 107 -11.05 -2.52 -4.37
CA GLU A 107 -11.96 -1.42 -3.97
C GLU A 107 -12.41 -1.56 -2.51
N ARG A 108 -12.71 -2.77 -2.07
CA ARG A 108 -13.07 -3.03 -0.66
C ARG A 108 -11.91 -2.72 0.28
N ALA A 109 -10.68 -3.06 -0.10
CA ALA A 109 -9.49 -2.76 0.69
C ALA A 109 -9.36 -1.26 0.98
N TRP A 110 -9.73 -0.39 0.04
CA TRP A 110 -9.74 1.06 0.26
C TRP A 110 -10.76 1.52 1.29
N ILE A 111 -11.94 0.90 1.33
CA ILE A 111 -12.97 1.18 2.36
C ILE A 111 -12.45 0.77 3.74
N ASP A 112 -11.88 -0.44 3.83
CA ASP A 112 -11.37 -1.00 5.07
C ASP A 112 -10.15 -0.21 5.57
N MET A 113 -9.25 0.18 4.66
CA MET A 113 -8.04 0.94 5.00
C MET A 113 -8.37 2.37 5.46
N ALA A 114 -9.32 3.04 4.81
CA ALA A 114 -9.79 4.35 5.25
C ALA A 114 -10.46 4.28 6.63
N THR A 115 -11.21 3.20 6.89
CA THR A 115 -11.83 2.97 8.20
C THR A 115 -10.78 2.78 9.29
N LEU A 116 -9.74 1.98 9.03
CA LEU A 116 -8.63 1.80 9.96
C LEU A 116 -7.87 3.11 10.19
N ALA A 117 -7.64 3.89 9.12
CA ALA A 117 -6.95 5.17 9.22
C ALA A 117 -7.69 6.16 10.14
N LEU A 118 -9.02 6.25 10.03
CA LEU A 118 -9.85 7.08 10.92
C LEU A 118 -9.79 6.66 12.39
N GLN A 119 -9.59 5.36 12.67
CA GLN A 119 -9.46 4.86 14.04
C GLN A 119 -8.11 5.21 14.67
N ILE A 120 -7.04 5.22 13.87
CA ILE A 120 -5.67 5.47 14.35
C ILE A 120 -5.39 6.97 14.43
N TYR A 121 -5.91 7.76 13.49
CA TYR A 121 -5.61 9.18 13.33
C TYR A 121 -5.66 10.01 14.64
N PRO A 122 -6.64 9.86 15.55
CA PRO A 122 -6.70 10.66 16.77
C PRO A 122 -5.51 10.48 17.73
N LYS A 123 -4.71 9.42 17.57
CA LYS A 123 -3.56 9.09 18.43
C LYS A 123 -2.23 9.11 17.67
N ALA A 124 -2.24 9.42 16.38
CA ALA A 124 -1.03 9.43 15.56
C ALA A 124 -0.22 10.69 15.86
N GLU A 125 1.02 10.51 16.31
CA GLU A 125 1.98 11.60 16.56
C GLU A 125 3.16 11.56 15.58
N ASP A 126 3.51 10.37 15.08
CA ASP A 126 4.58 10.18 14.11
C ASP A 126 4.23 10.88 12.77
N PRO A 127 5.06 11.81 12.27
CA PRO A 127 4.77 12.54 11.05
C PRO A 127 4.56 11.65 9.83
N ALA A 128 5.35 10.59 9.67
CA ALA A 128 5.23 9.67 8.54
C ALA A 128 3.88 8.92 8.58
N LEU A 129 3.46 8.47 9.77
CA LEU A 129 2.14 7.91 9.97
C LEU A 129 1.04 8.92 9.64
N VAL A 130 1.05 10.13 10.23
CA VAL A 130 0.01 11.15 10.00
C VAL A 130 -0.15 11.44 8.50
N THR A 131 0.97 11.66 7.80
CA THR A 131 0.98 11.92 6.36
C THR A 131 0.41 10.74 5.57
N SER A 132 0.78 9.51 5.92
CA SER A 132 0.27 8.29 5.27
C SER A 132 -1.24 8.11 5.50
N LEU A 133 -1.73 8.37 6.71
CA LEU A 133 -3.16 8.32 7.04
C LEU A 133 -3.96 9.33 6.21
N LEU A 134 -3.48 10.57 6.10
CA LEU A 134 -4.12 11.61 5.30
C LEU A 134 -4.16 11.24 3.80
N SER A 135 -3.06 10.67 3.29
CA SER A 135 -3.00 10.21 1.91
C SER A 135 -4.04 9.12 1.63
N VAL A 136 -4.11 8.11 2.49
CA VAL A 136 -5.11 7.03 2.39
C VAL A 136 -6.54 7.59 2.35
N LEU A 137 -6.86 8.51 3.26
CA LEU A 137 -8.20 9.11 3.32
C LEU A 137 -8.54 9.91 2.06
N ALA A 138 -7.57 10.60 1.48
CA ALA A 138 -7.76 11.34 0.23
C ALA A 138 -7.97 10.40 -0.96
N PHE A 139 -7.15 9.34 -1.10
CA PHE A 139 -7.31 8.34 -2.15
C PHE A 139 -8.65 7.61 -2.04
N ALA A 140 -9.07 7.20 -0.83
CA ALA A 140 -10.37 6.57 -0.60
C ALA A 140 -11.57 7.46 -0.95
N LYS A 141 -11.38 8.79 -1.09
CA LYS A 141 -12.38 9.75 -1.57
C LYS A 141 -12.25 10.09 -3.05
N GLY A 142 -11.39 9.39 -3.79
CA GLY A 142 -11.08 9.66 -5.18
C GLY A 142 -10.39 11.01 -5.40
N LYS A 143 -9.71 11.55 -4.38
CA LYS A 143 -8.99 12.83 -4.46
C LYS A 143 -7.52 12.59 -4.75
N THR A 144 -7.23 12.12 -5.96
CA THR A 144 -5.88 11.73 -6.41
C THR A 144 -4.83 12.79 -6.12
N SER A 145 -5.06 14.04 -6.53
CA SER A 145 -4.08 15.12 -6.32
C SER A 145 -3.76 15.38 -4.85
N ILE A 146 -4.75 15.26 -3.97
CA ILE A 146 -4.58 15.46 -2.52
C ILE A 146 -3.83 14.26 -1.92
N GLY A 147 -4.17 13.03 -2.31
CA GLY A 147 -3.50 11.82 -1.85
C GLY A 147 -2.03 11.77 -2.28
N THR A 148 -1.77 12.10 -3.55
CA THR A 148 -0.41 12.23 -4.11
C THR A 148 0.37 13.33 -3.40
N PHE A 149 -0.22 14.51 -3.19
CA PHE A 149 0.46 15.57 -2.45
C PHE A 149 0.83 15.09 -1.04
N ALA A 150 -0.15 14.57 -0.29
CA ALA A 150 0.04 14.07 1.06
C ALA A 150 1.20 13.07 1.14
N ILE A 151 1.19 11.96 0.38
CA ILE A 151 2.24 10.92 0.51
C ILE A 151 3.64 11.42 0.16
N ASN A 152 3.75 12.51 -0.62
CA ASN A 152 5.02 13.12 -1.00
C ASN A 152 5.46 14.26 -0.05
N LEU A 153 4.68 14.66 0.96
CA LEU A 153 5.15 15.56 2.04
C LEU A 153 6.01 14.79 3.04
N THR A 154 7.17 14.33 2.59
CA THR A 154 8.25 13.90 3.49
C THR A 154 8.74 15.10 4.31
N GLU A 155 9.45 14.84 5.40
CA GLU A 155 10.02 15.91 6.25
C GLU A 155 10.91 16.86 5.43
N ASP A 156 11.76 16.32 4.55
CA ASP A 156 12.59 17.11 3.64
C ASP A 156 11.73 18.00 2.73
N ALA A 157 10.67 17.45 2.13
CA ALA A 157 9.78 18.22 1.26
C ALA A 157 9.01 19.31 2.02
N GLN A 158 8.67 19.08 3.29
CA GLN A 158 8.06 20.08 4.15
C GLN A 158 9.02 21.23 4.44
N ASN A 159 10.28 20.92 4.77
CA ASN A 159 11.30 21.92 5.02
C ASN A 159 11.54 22.79 3.77
N ASP A 160 11.71 22.17 2.60
CA ASP A 160 11.89 22.89 1.34
C ASP A 160 10.73 23.85 1.02
N LEU A 161 9.48 23.47 1.33
CA LEU A 161 8.29 24.30 1.12
C LEU A 161 8.15 25.44 2.13
N LEU A 162 8.59 25.24 3.37
CA LEU A 162 8.47 26.24 4.44
C LEU A 162 9.63 27.25 4.44
N GLU A 163 10.75 26.92 3.80
CA GLU A 163 11.88 27.82 3.57
C GLU A 163 11.69 28.79 2.39
N SER A 164 10.60 28.65 1.62
CA SER A 164 10.23 29.51 0.47
C SER A 164 9.26 30.65 0.79
#